data_AF-A0A7W7RG67-F1
#
_entry.id   AF-A0A7W7RG67-F1
#
_cell.length_a   1.000
_cell.length_b   1.000
_cell.length_c   1.000
_cell.angle_alpha   90.00
_cell.angle_beta   90.00
_cell.angle_gamma   90.00
#
_symmetry.space_group_name_H-M   'P 1'
#
loop_
_entity.id
_entity.type
_entity.pdbx_description
1 polymer ?
#
loop_
_entity_poly.entity_id
_entity_poly.type
_entity_poly.pdbx_seq_one_letter_code
_entity_poly.pdbx_strand_id
1 'polypeptide(L)'
;MNISVPDVLAEQVRAIQMPVSEVCQRALRQALDRSQQLKSTDSATDSMGEITVEVDNPPFTFGFIGRWLVEPDRDDTRTGEDGYDAGAYWGVAQTKRGRIAVYTAHCNDRWPAQLNDHDTLDEAAKELPEDILAMAARELGEDLVVWRDI
;
A
#
# COMPACT_ATOMS: atom_id res chain seq x y z
N MET A 1 -22.84 -31.20 31.72
CA MET A 1 -21.36 -31.19 31.74
C MET A 1 -20.92 -30.04 32.63
N ASN A 2 -20.29 -30.31 33.77
CA ASN A 2 -19.71 -29.28 34.62
C ASN A 2 -18.28 -29.02 34.14
N ILE A 3 -18.02 -27.81 33.65
CA ILE A 3 -16.67 -27.37 33.26
C ILE A 3 -16.03 -26.79 34.52
N SER A 4 -15.03 -27.48 35.06
CA SER A 4 -14.25 -26.99 36.20
C SER A 4 -13.24 -25.96 35.69
N VAL A 5 -13.43 -24.71 36.07
CA VAL A 5 -12.52 -23.61 35.71
C VAL A 5 -11.49 -23.47 36.84
N PRO A 6 -10.18 -23.45 36.56
CA PRO A 6 -9.13 -23.24 37.56
C PRO A 6 -9.32 -21.92 38.32
N ASP A 7 -9.14 -21.93 39.65
CA ASP A 7 -9.41 -20.79 40.54
C ASP A 7 -8.66 -19.50 40.15
N VAL A 8 -7.50 -19.63 39.50
CA VAL A 8 -6.68 -18.50 39.03
C VAL A 8 -7.40 -17.69 37.94
N LEU A 9 -8.22 -18.34 37.11
CA LEU A 9 -9.04 -17.68 36.09
C LEU A 9 -10.32 -17.09 36.70
N ALA A 10 -10.85 -17.69 37.77
CA ALA A 10 -12.03 -17.19 38.46
C ALA A 10 -11.77 -15.86 39.20
N GLU A 11 -10.57 -15.69 39.78
CA GLU A 11 -10.15 -14.42 40.39
C GLU A 11 -9.93 -13.31 39.36
N GLN A 12 -9.29 -13.61 38.22
CA GLN A 12 -9.10 -12.63 37.15
C GLN A 12 -10.43 -12.16 36.54
N VAL A 13 -11.41 -13.05 36.45
CA VAL A 13 -12.76 -12.72 35.98
C VAL A 13 -13.56 -11.90 37.01
N ARG A 14 -13.35 -12.10 38.33
CA ARG A 14 -14.01 -11.30 39.38
C ARG A 14 -13.47 -9.88 39.52
N ALA A 15 -12.19 -9.64 39.20
CA ALA A 15 -11.60 -8.31 39.26
C ALA A 15 -12.12 -7.37 38.16
N ILE A 16 -12.66 -7.94 37.08
CA ILE A 16 -13.29 -7.22 35.99
C ILE A 16 -14.78 -7.11 36.34
N GLN A 17 -15.29 -5.91 36.64
CA GLN A 17 -16.73 -5.65 36.85
C GLN A 17 -17.56 -5.81 35.56
N MET A 18 -17.31 -6.85 34.78
CA MET A 18 -18.03 -7.15 33.56
C MET A 18 -18.63 -8.56 33.67
N PRO A 19 -19.87 -8.76 33.22
CA PRO A 19 -20.43 -10.10 33.11
C PRO A 19 -19.56 -10.96 32.18
N VAL A 20 -19.40 -12.24 32.51
CA VAL A 20 -18.58 -13.21 31.76
C VAL A 20 -18.94 -13.25 30.27
N SER A 21 -20.21 -13.01 29.94
CA SER A 21 -20.69 -12.88 28.56
C SER A 21 -20.02 -11.75 27.77
N GLU A 22 -19.75 -10.60 28.41
CA GLU A 22 -19.06 -9.48 27.76
C GLU A 22 -17.57 -9.76 27.57
N VAL A 23 -16.93 -10.45 28.53
CA VAL A 23 -15.52 -10.87 28.39
C VAL A 23 -15.38 -11.80 27.19
N CYS A 24 -16.27 -12.79 27.06
CA CYS A 24 -16.28 -13.70 25.93
C CYS A 24 -16.57 -12.99 24.61
N GLN A 25 -17.56 -12.09 24.56
CA GLN A 25 -17.87 -11.32 23.34
C GLN A 25 -16.72 -10.42 22.90
N ARG A 26 -16.06 -9.76 23.85
CA ARG A 26 -14.91 -8.90 23.58
C ARG A 26 -13.71 -9.71 23.07
N ALA A 27 -13.43 -10.85 23.68
CA ALA A 27 -12.38 -11.76 23.20
C ALA A 27 -12.69 -12.29 21.79
N LEU A 28 -13.95 -12.61 21.50
CA LEU A 28 -14.38 -13.06 20.17
C LEU A 28 -14.20 -11.96 19.11
N ARG A 29 -14.58 -10.71 19.43
CA ARG A 29 -14.37 -9.56 18.55
C ARG A 29 -12.89 -9.31 18.29
N GLN A 30 -12.06 -9.30 19.33
CA GLN A 30 -10.61 -9.15 19.17
C GLN A 30 -9.99 -10.26 18.33
N ALA A 31 -10.45 -11.51 18.48
CA ALA A 31 -9.97 -12.62 17.66
C ALA A 31 -10.41 -12.49 16.19
N LEU A 32 -11.62 -12.00 15.94
CA LEU A 32 -12.14 -11.72 14.60
C LEU A 32 -11.37 -10.57 13.94
N ASP A 33 -11.17 -9.45 14.64
CA ASP A 33 -10.42 -8.30 14.13
C ASP A 33 -8.98 -8.70 13.78
N ARG A 34 -8.34 -9.49 14.65
CA ARG A 34 -6.99 -10.02 14.41
C ARG A 34 -6.94 -10.96 13.21
N SER A 35 -7.97 -11.79 13.02
CA SER A 35 -8.05 -12.69 11.86
C SER A 35 -8.34 -11.92 10.56
N GLN A 36 -9.13 -10.85 10.61
CA GLN A 36 -9.36 -9.97 9.46
C GLN A 36 -8.09 -9.22 9.08
N GLN A 37 -7.36 -8.64 10.04
CA GLN A 37 -6.06 -8.00 9.78
C GLN A 37 -5.05 -8.95 9.14
N LEU A 38 -4.96 -10.21 9.62
CA LEU A 38 -4.08 -11.21 9.03
C LEU A 38 -4.49 -11.60 7.60
N LYS A 39 -5.79 -11.70 7.32
CA LYS A 39 -6.30 -11.98 5.96
C LYS A 39 -6.06 -10.82 5.00
N SER A 40 -6.14 -9.58 5.47
CA SER A 40 -5.81 -8.39 4.68
C SER A 40 -4.33 -8.38 4.25
N THR A 41 -3.42 -8.82 5.11
CA THR A 41 -1.99 -8.94 4.77
C THR A 41 -1.67 -10.10 3.83
N ASP A 42 -2.34 -11.26 3.95
CA ASP A 42 -2.13 -12.38 3.02
C ASP A 42 -2.69 -12.07 1.61
N SER A 43 -3.80 -11.34 1.52
CA SER A 43 -4.39 -10.96 0.23
C SER A 43 -3.56 -9.95 -0.56
N ALA A 44 -2.71 -9.14 0.10
CA ALA A 44 -1.80 -8.19 -0.53
C ALA A 44 -0.60 -8.86 -1.20
N THR A 45 -0.23 -10.06 -0.75
CA THR A 45 0.92 -10.82 -1.28
C THR A 45 0.50 -11.71 -2.46
N ASP A 46 -0.78 -12.12 -2.50
CA ASP A 46 -1.36 -12.95 -3.56
C ASP A 46 -1.57 -12.20 -4.89
N SER A 47 -1.42 -10.87 -4.89
CA SER A 47 -1.52 -10.02 -6.09
C SER A 47 -0.16 -9.67 -6.71
N MET A 48 0.95 -10.26 -6.23
CA MET A 48 2.28 -10.02 -6.81
C MET A 48 2.45 -10.80 -8.11
N GLY A 49 2.59 -10.10 -9.23
CA GLY A 49 2.81 -10.64 -10.57
C GLY A 49 4.18 -10.26 -11.14
N GLU A 50 4.48 -10.81 -12.31
CA GLU A 50 5.57 -10.31 -13.15
C GLU A 50 5.11 -9.03 -13.85
N ILE A 51 5.85 -7.95 -13.65
CA ILE A 51 5.64 -6.65 -14.27
C ILE A 51 6.80 -6.41 -15.23
N THR A 52 6.49 -6.13 -16.49
CA THR A 52 7.47 -5.67 -17.48
C THR A 52 7.13 -4.28 -17.95
N VAL A 53 8.13 -3.40 -17.98
CA VAL A 53 8.01 -2.03 -18.50
C VAL A 53 9.09 -1.77 -19.53
N GLU A 54 8.74 -0.97 -20.54
CA GLU A 54 9.66 -0.53 -21.57
C GLU A 54 10.22 0.84 -21.16
N VAL A 55 11.54 0.94 -21.12
CA VAL A 55 12.29 2.16 -20.81
C VAL A 55 13.03 2.55 -22.07
N ASP A 56 12.91 3.81 -22.46
CA ASP A 56 13.51 4.30 -23.69
C ASP A 56 14.91 4.89 -23.41
N ASN A 57 15.77 4.79 -24.42
CA ASN A 57 17.10 5.39 -24.46
C ASN A 57 18.11 4.93 -23.38
N PRO A 58 18.76 3.75 -23.55
CA PRO A 58 18.56 2.77 -24.62
C PRO A 58 17.26 2.00 -24.44
N PRO A 59 16.64 1.46 -25.51
CA PRO A 59 15.43 0.67 -25.38
C PRO A 59 15.73 -0.62 -24.59
N PHE A 60 15.27 -0.66 -23.34
CA PHE A 60 15.39 -1.78 -22.44
C PHE A 60 14.02 -2.17 -21.91
N THR A 61 13.76 -3.47 -21.84
CA THR A 61 12.61 -3.99 -21.08
C THR A 61 13.10 -4.38 -19.69
N PHE A 62 12.57 -3.73 -18.67
CA PHE A 62 12.81 -4.09 -17.29
C PHE A 62 11.68 -4.99 -16.79
N GLY A 63 12.03 -6.14 -16.22
CA GLY A 63 11.10 -7.07 -15.61
C GLY A 63 11.36 -7.20 -14.11
N PHE A 64 10.31 -7.15 -13.29
CA PHE A 64 10.41 -7.39 -11.85
C PHE A 64 9.14 -8.04 -11.30
N ILE A 65 9.25 -8.68 -10.14
CA ILE A 65 8.08 -9.21 -9.43
C ILE A 65 7.55 -8.13 -8.48
N GLY A 66 6.27 -7.81 -8.59
CA GLY A 66 5.64 -6.77 -7.78
C GLY A 66 4.15 -6.64 -8.06
N ARG A 67 3.57 -5.56 -7.58
CA ARG A 67 2.18 -5.18 -7.86
C ARG A 67 2.11 -3.68 -8.13
N TRP A 68 1.28 -3.27 -9.08
CA TRP A 68 0.97 -1.86 -9.26
C TRP A 68 0.14 -1.36 -8.07
N LEU A 69 0.62 -0.29 -7.45
CA LEU A 69 -0.16 0.58 -6.56
C LEU A 69 -0.90 1.63 -7.40
N VAL A 70 -0.26 2.08 -8.48
CA VAL A 70 -0.84 2.93 -9.52
C VAL A 70 -0.39 2.36 -10.85
N GLU A 71 -1.32 1.84 -11.65
CA GLU A 71 -0.99 1.28 -12.96
C GLU A 71 -0.79 2.42 -13.97
N PRO A 72 0.32 2.46 -14.73
CA PRO A 72 0.59 3.57 -15.63
C PRO A 72 -0.43 3.61 -16.77
N ASP A 73 -1.24 4.66 -16.80
CA ASP A 73 -2.28 4.89 -17.78
C ASP A 73 -2.24 6.33 -18.33
N ARG A 74 -2.36 6.47 -19.65
CA ARG A 74 -2.22 7.74 -20.37
C ARG A 74 -3.37 8.72 -20.14
N ASP A 75 -4.47 8.27 -19.59
CA ASP A 75 -5.66 9.08 -19.34
C ASP A 75 -5.92 9.22 -17.83
N ASP A 76 -5.67 8.17 -17.05
CA ASP A 76 -6.01 8.12 -15.63
C ASP A 76 -4.86 8.53 -14.69
N THR A 77 -3.60 8.41 -15.13
CA THR A 77 -2.42 8.68 -14.27
C THR A 77 -1.61 9.88 -14.73
N ARG A 78 -2.30 10.87 -15.28
CA ARG A 78 -1.74 12.19 -15.58
C ARG A 78 -2.07 13.15 -14.45
N THR A 79 -1.16 14.07 -14.21
CA THR A 79 -1.38 15.14 -13.23
C THR A 79 -1.75 16.45 -13.92
N GLY A 80 -2.60 17.22 -13.25
CA GLY A 80 -2.88 18.62 -13.59
C GLY A 80 -2.04 19.60 -12.80
N GLU A 81 -1.10 19.14 -11.98
CA GLU A 81 -0.30 19.97 -11.09
C GLU A 81 0.69 20.86 -11.85
N ASP A 82 0.80 22.12 -11.41
CA ASP A 82 1.75 23.08 -11.95
C ASP A 82 3.19 22.60 -11.73
N GLY A 83 4.02 22.64 -12.77
CA GLY A 83 5.43 22.23 -12.72
C GLY A 83 5.71 20.86 -13.34
N TYR A 84 4.66 20.08 -13.64
CA TYR A 84 4.76 18.83 -14.39
C TYR A 84 4.31 19.02 -15.84
N ASP A 85 4.84 18.21 -16.75
CA ASP A 85 4.38 18.24 -18.15
C ASP A 85 3.00 17.60 -18.27
N ALA A 86 2.07 18.31 -18.91
CA ALA A 86 0.70 17.85 -19.09
C ALA A 86 0.61 16.49 -19.79
N GLY A 87 1.59 16.09 -20.60
CA GLY A 87 1.60 14.81 -21.27
C GLY A 87 2.31 13.69 -20.51
N ALA A 88 2.94 13.97 -19.38
CA ALA A 88 3.56 12.95 -18.54
C ALA A 88 2.51 12.15 -17.77
N TYR A 89 2.74 10.85 -17.63
CA TYR A 89 1.93 9.92 -16.85
C TYR A 89 2.82 8.98 -16.03
N TRP A 90 2.29 8.49 -14.91
CA TRP A 90 3.07 7.79 -13.88
C TRP A 90 2.50 6.43 -13.51
N GLY A 91 3.38 5.46 -13.30
CA GLY A 91 3.06 4.19 -12.65
C GLY A 91 3.85 4.06 -11.36
N VAL A 92 3.23 3.51 -10.32
CA VAL A 92 3.90 3.24 -9.05
C VAL A 92 3.66 1.78 -8.69
N ALA A 93 4.73 1.00 -8.53
CA ALA A 93 4.65 -0.40 -8.14
C ALA A 93 5.38 -0.66 -6.82
N GLN A 94 4.82 -1.56 -6.02
CA GLN A 94 5.54 -2.16 -4.90
C GLN A 94 6.19 -3.46 -5.38
N THR A 95 7.52 -3.53 -5.28
CA THR A 95 8.27 -4.74 -5.61
C THR A 95 8.11 -5.82 -4.53
N LYS A 96 8.41 -7.08 -4.87
CA LYS A 96 8.44 -8.20 -3.92
C LYS A 96 9.38 -7.96 -2.72
N ARG A 97 10.38 -7.09 -2.86
CA ARG A 97 11.31 -6.72 -1.80
C ARG A 97 10.82 -5.55 -0.93
N GLY A 98 9.64 -5.00 -1.21
CA GLY A 98 9.07 -3.85 -0.51
C GLY A 98 9.55 -2.48 -1.01
N ARG A 99 10.51 -2.44 -1.95
CA ARG A 99 10.93 -1.19 -2.64
C ARG A 99 9.79 -0.66 -3.51
N ILE A 100 9.79 0.64 -3.76
CA ILE A 100 8.86 1.33 -4.66
C ILE A 100 9.54 1.55 -6.01
N ALA A 101 8.90 1.12 -7.10
CA ALA A 101 9.33 1.41 -8.45
C ALA A 101 8.41 2.48 -9.05
N VAL A 102 9.00 3.57 -9.53
CA VAL A 102 8.30 4.67 -10.20
C VAL A 102 8.60 4.62 -11.69
N TYR A 103 7.56 4.36 -12.47
CA TYR A 103 7.59 4.45 -13.91
C TYR A 103 7.08 5.82 -14.33
N THR A 104 7.81 6.52 -15.19
CA THR A 104 7.36 7.80 -15.78
C THR A 104 7.49 7.71 -17.29
N ALA A 105 6.45 8.10 -18.00
CA ALA A 105 6.48 8.19 -19.45
C ALA A 105 5.68 9.41 -19.92
N HIS A 106 5.76 9.71 -21.21
CA HIS A 106 5.01 10.80 -21.81
C HIS A 106 4.13 10.25 -22.92
N CYS A 107 2.95 10.86 -23.12
CA CYS A 107 2.03 10.51 -24.20
C CYS A 107 2.57 10.80 -25.61
N ASN A 108 3.78 11.37 -25.72
CA ASN A 108 4.46 11.63 -26.97
C ASN A 108 5.80 10.88 -26.97
N ASP A 109 6.27 10.44 -28.13
CA ASP A 109 7.49 9.62 -28.25
C ASP A 109 8.78 10.45 -28.10
N ARG A 110 8.69 11.69 -27.61
CA ARG A 110 9.85 12.60 -27.50
C ARG A 110 10.52 12.56 -26.14
N TRP A 111 9.85 12.01 -25.13
CA TRP A 111 10.41 11.84 -23.80
C TRP A 111 10.55 10.36 -23.50
N PRO A 112 11.78 9.90 -23.22
CA PRO A 112 12.01 8.50 -22.96
C PRO A 112 11.30 8.09 -21.68
N ALA A 113 10.62 6.95 -21.72
CA ALA A 113 10.13 6.31 -20.51
C ALA A 113 11.28 6.02 -19.54
N GLN A 114 11.05 6.18 -18.24
CA GLN A 114 12.03 5.99 -17.17
C GLN A 114 11.44 5.08 -16.09
N LEU A 115 12.31 4.30 -15.45
CA LEU A 115 11.97 3.49 -14.29
C LEU A 115 13.03 3.72 -13.21
N ASN A 116 12.63 4.32 -12.09
CA ASN A 116 13.45 4.54 -10.91
C ASN A 116 12.97 3.66 -9.77
N ASP A 117 13.88 3.23 -8.89
CA ASP A 117 13.53 2.46 -7.71
C ASP A 117 14.01 3.14 -6.42
N HIS A 118 13.13 3.14 -5.42
CA HIS A 118 13.28 3.82 -4.15
C HIS A 118 13.06 2.85 -3.00
N ASP A 119 13.66 3.13 -1.85
CA ASP A 119 13.49 2.26 -0.68
C ASP A 119 12.11 2.42 -0.04
N THR A 120 11.50 3.61 -0.17
CA THR A 120 10.23 3.96 0.46
C THR A 120 9.37 4.87 -0.42
N LEU A 121 8.07 4.97 -0.10
CA LEU A 121 7.16 5.90 -0.79
C LEU A 121 7.54 7.37 -0.51
N ASP A 122 8.00 7.68 0.70
CA ASP A 122 8.48 9.02 1.08
C ASP A 122 9.69 9.49 0.24
N GLU A 123 10.56 8.55 -0.15
CA GLU A 123 11.68 8.87 -1.03
C GLU A 123 11.21 9.14 -2.46
N ALA A 124 10.28 8.31 -2.95
CA ALA A 124 9.65 8.48 -4.26
C ALA A 124 8.81 9.77 -4.36
N ALA A 125 8.25 10.24 -3.25
CA ALA A 125 7.45 11.48 -3.18
C ALA A 125 8.19 12.74 -3.66
N LYS A 126 9.52 12.71 -3.75
CA LYS A 126 10.33 13.83 -4.29
C LYS A 126 10.19 13.98 -5.80
N GLU A 127 9.79 12.92 -6.49
CA GLU A 127 9.67 12.85 -7.95
C GLU A 127 8.20 12.73 -8.42
N LEU A 128 7.32 12.30 -7.53
CA LEU A 128 5.90 12.08 -7.81
C LEU A 128 5.07 13.35 -7.60
N PRO A 129 4.10 13.62 -8.50
CA PRO A 129 3.01 14.57 -8.23
C PRO A 129 2.21 14.19 -6.97
N GLU A 130 1.62 15.16 -6.28
CA GLU A 130 0.89 14.93 -5.02
C GLU A 130 -0.33 14.00 -5.23
N ASP A 131 -1.03 14.12 -6.36
CA ASP A 131 -2.18 13.29 -6.70
C ASP A 131 -1.80 11.81 -6.92
N ILE A 132 -0.75 11.55 -7.68
CA ILE A 132 -0.23 10.18 -7.90
C ILE A 132 0.27 9.58 -6.58
N LEU A 133 0.98 10.37 -5.77
CA LEU A 133 1.45 9.96 -4.45
C LEU A 133 0.28 9.55 -3.55
N ALA A 134 -0.80 10.33 -3.52
CA ALA A 134 -1.99 10.04 -2.74
C ALA A 134 -2.68 8.74 -3.19
N MET A 135 -2.73 8.47 -4.51
CA MET A 135 -3.26 7.19 -5.02
C MET A 135 -2.42 6.00 -4.54
N ALA A 136 -1.10 6.09 -4.65
CA ALA A 136 -0.19 5.03 -4.22
C ALA A 136 -0.29 4.74 -2.71
N ALA A 137 -0.35 5.80 -1.89
CA ALA A 137 -0.49 5.70 -0.44
C ALA A 137 -1.79 5.01 -0.03
N ARG A 138 -2.89 5.35 -0.72
CA ARG A 138 -4.20 4.72 -0.48
C ARG A 138 -4.16 3.22 -0.71
N GLU A 139 -3.47 2.75 -1.74
CA GLU A 139 -3.32 1.31 -2.01
C GLU A 139 -2.40 0.59 -1.01
N LEU A 140 -1.46 1.32 -0.38
CA LEU A 140 -0.68 0.80 0.74
C LEU A 140 -1.44 0.80 2.07
N GLY A 141 -2.60 1.48 2.14
CA GLY A 141 -3.32 1.71 3.38
C GLY A 141 -2.58 2.67 4.33
N GLU A 142 -1.75 3.55 3.78
CA GLU A 142 -1.01 4.57 4.53
C GLU A 142 -1.78 5.90 4.50
N ASP A 143 -1.94 6.52 5.66
CA ASP A 143 -2.49 7.87 5.77
C ASP A 143 -1.35 8.88 5.54
N LEU A 144 -1.34 9.51 4.36
CA LEU A 144 -0.30 10.47 4.00
C LEU A 144 -0.66 11.88 4.52
N VAL A 145 0.18 12.43 5.39
CA VAL A 145 0.01 13.79 5.93
C VAL A 145 0.99 14.73 5.25
N VAL A 146 0.48 15.56 4.33
CA VAL A 146 1.27 16.62 3.70
C VAL A 146 1.24 17.85 4.60
N TRP A 147 2.37 18.14 5.25
CA TRP A 147 2.54 19.36 6.05
C TRP A 147 2.81 20.54 5.14
N ARG A 148 1.91 21.53 5.13
CA ARG A 148 2.09 22.80 4.42
C ARG A 148 2.42 23.90 5.42
N ASP A 149 3.41 24.73 5.09
CA ASP A 149 3.72 25.95 5.85
C ASP A 149 2.70 27.02 5.44
N ILE A 150 1.63 27.15 6.24
CA ILE A 150 0.51 28.08 6.04
C ILE A 150 0.30 28.99 7.25
#